data_AF-A0A9Y2JTR7-F1
#
_entry.id   AF-A0A9Y2JTR7-F1
#
_cell.length_a   1.000
_cell.length_b   1.000
_cell.length_c   1.000
_cell.angle_alpha   90.00
_cell.angle_beta   90.00
_cell.angle_gamma   90.00
#
_symmetry.space_group_name_H-M   'P 1'
#
loop_
_entity.id
_entity.type
_entity.pdbx_description
1 polymer ?
#
loop_
_entity_poly.entity_id
_entity_poly.type
_entity_poly.pdbx_seq_one_letter_code
_entity_poly.pdbx_strand_id
1 'polypeptide(L)'
;MVRSARVVAVVVAALSGTVAPAAAADPPPACGGIAGNPSVEKTAANGAPDGYVFTPAAPVPPGTPAAKAPKLLTEQAFAVDGQRSAVIQTPDGKASTAYSTEKFVPGGVYTLSVSTGSYAPSAGPATGLRFYDVNGAQVQETKLVADHDAGDGHLAKQDFPAATAPAKAATVKFFATTSAERLRWDCVGLQLAAYSVKKEVQNPATGAWGPFATVTAGDTAHYRVTVTNEGTQDLTGITVQDPWCPPFEAFALAAGATKQLTCDHPDLTVADTGHVNTAKVTGVHYPGGTLGDKTASATITVLPPPATAKIGDFVWNDRNRDGSQDPGEPGVAGVKVTLKDGAGGTVGTATTDDKGKYGFEKLKDGTYQVCFAVPADFTVTRKDAAADDRDSDADPDGCTAPRTLGGTAREDFTVDLGLAPPTNRIGDFAWSDTNGNGLQDAGEPGLAGVKVTLNNGTSVVTGPDGAYAFTGLEDGSYQVCFTADGKHPTGKDAGDDAKDSDADPATGCADARQLGKDKRDDQTVDVGFA
;
A
#
# COMPACT_ATOMS: atom_id res chain seq x y z
N MET A 1 8.35 45.33 23.96
CA MET A 1 9.16 45.36 22.71
C MET A 1 8.25 45.08 21.54
N VAL A 2 8.03 46.11 20.71
CA VAL A 2 7.24 46.07 19.48
C VAL A 2 8.05 45.34 18.41
N ARG A 3 7.48 44.35 17.71
CA ARG A 3 8.02 43.87 16.44
C ARG A 3 6.94 43.93 15.36
N SER A 4 7.25 44.82 14.41
CA SER A 4 6.44 45.32 13.33
C SER A 4 6.30 44.28 12.20
N ALA A 5 5.07 44.02 11.77
CA ALA A 5 4.79 43.28 10.54
C ALA A 5 4.92 44.24 9.34
N ARG A 6 5.89 44.00 8.47
CA ARG A 6 6.01 44.73 7.19
C ARG A 6 5.02 44.14 6.18
N VAL A 7 3.97 44.89 5.89
CA VAL A 7 3.12 44.71 4.70
C VAL A 7 3.91 45.20 3.48
N VAL A 8 4.14 44.35 2.50
CA VAL A 8 4.67 44.74 1.19
C VAL A 8 3.48 45.08 0.31
N ALA A 9 3.25 46.37 0.06
CA ALA A 9 2.29 46.85 -0.92
C ALA A 9 2.92 46.76 -2.32
N VAL A 10 2.40 45.86 -3.16
CA VAL A 10 2.71 45.84 -4.59
C VAL A 10 1.76 46.80 -5.29
N VAL A 11 2.32 47.91 -5.80
CA VAL A 11 1.60 48.86 -6.65
C VAL A 11 1.40 48.23 -8.02
N VAL A 12 0.16 47.90 -8.37
CA VAL A 12 -0.23 47.52 -9.73
C VAL A 12 -0.45 48.79 -10.53
N ALA A 13 0.51 49.15 -11.37
CA ALA A 13 0.34 50.20 -12.37
C ALA A 13 -0.50 49.64 -13.53
N ALA A 14 -1.73 50.13 -13.67
CA ALA A 14 -2.57 49.85 -14.84
C ALA A 14 -2.07 50.67 -16.04
N LEU A 15 -1.42 50.00 -16.99
CA LEU A 15 -1.16 50.54 -18.34
C LEU A 15 -2.33 50.17 -19.23
N SER A 16 -3.21 51.15 -19.49
CA SER A 16 -4.25 51.07 -20.51
C SER A 16 -3.63 51.22 -21.90
N GLY A 17 -3.23 50.09 -22.50
CA GLY A 17 -2.90 50.00 -23.92
C GLY A 17 -3.97 49.19 -24.64
N THR A 18 -4.76 49.83 -25.49
CA THR A 18 -5.66 49.13 -26.42
C THR A 18 -4.81 48.28 -27.37
N VAL A 19 -4.86 46.96 -27.20
CA VAL A 19 -4.27 46.01 -28.14
C VAL A 19 -5.10 46.08 -29.42
N ALA A 20 -4.51 46.61 -30.50
CA ALA A 20 -5.08 46.50 -31.83
C ALA A 20 -5.27 45.01 -32.16
N PRO A 21 -6.38 44.59 -32.79
CA PRO A 21 -6.58 43.20 -33.15
C PRO A 21 -5.38 42.75 -34.00
N ALA A 22 -4.81 41.59 -33.67
CA ALA A 22 -3.79 40.97 -34.50
C ALA A 22 -4.33 40.93 -35.93
N ALA A 23 -3.61 41.56 -36.87
CA ALA A 23 -3.90 41.39 -38.28
C ALA A 23 -3.99 39.89 -38.55
N ALA A 24 -5.09 39.46 -39.17
CA ALA A 24 -5.24 38.08 -39.61
C ALA A 24 -3.95 37.70 -40.34
N ALA A 25 -3.29 36.65 -39.87
CA ALA A 25 -2.16 36.09 -40.60
C ALA A 25 -2.61 35.89 -42.04
N ASP A 26 -1.80 36.35 -43.01
CA ASP A 26 -2.09 36.08 -44.42
C ASP A 26 -2.40 34.59 -44.56
N PRO A 27 -3.49 34.21 -45.25
CA PRO A 27 -3.78 32.81 -45.48
C PRO A 27 -2.53 32.17 -46.11
N PRO A 28 -2.19 30.92 -45.74
CA PRO A 28 -1.08 30.22 -46.37
C PRO A 28 -1.23 30.33 -47.90
N PRO A 29 -0.13 30.56 -48.64
CA PRO A 29 -0.21 30.75 -50.09
C PRO A 29 -1.06 29.63 -50.71
N ALA A 30 -2.00 30.02 -51.57
CA ALA A 30 -2.91 29.07 -52.18
C ALA A 30 -2.10 28.00 -52.94
N CYS A 31 -2.31 26.74 -52.56
CA CYS A 31 -1.70 25.60 -53.22
C CYS A 31 -2.05 25.54 -54.70
N GLY A 32 -1.11 25.11 -55.54
CA GLY A 32 -1.37 24.76 -56.94
C GLY A 32 -1.00 25.82 -57.96
N GLY A 33 -0.25 26.85 -57.56
CA GLY A 33 0.41 27.76 -58.50
C GLY A 33 1.59 27.07 -59.21
N ILE A 34 1.76 27.32 -60.50
CA ILE A 34 2.98 26.94 -61.23
C ILE A 34 4.10 27.94 -60.87
N ALA A 35 4.69 27.78 -59.68
CA ALA A 35 5.99 28.35 -59.38
C ALA A 35 7.11 27.41 -59.89
N GLY A 36 8.35 27.88 -59.93
CA GLY A 36 9.50 26.98 -60.10
C GLY A 36 9.47 25.91 -58.99
N ASN A 37 9.75 24.64 -59.32
CA ASN A 37 9.74 23.56 -58.31
C ASN A 37 10.61 24.02 -57.12
N PRO A 38 10.10 24.07 -55.88
CA PRO A 38 10.82 24.59 -54.71
C PRO A 38 12.05 23.76 -54.29
N SER A 39 12.43 22.79 -55.12
CA SER A 39 13.35 21.69 -54.86
C SER A 39 14.26 21.38 -56.06
N VAL A 40 14.21 22.20 -57.11
CA VAL A 40 15.25 22.23 -58.14
C VAL A 40 16.15 23.41 -57.79
N GLU A 41 17.21 23.18 -57.01
CA GLU A 41 18.27 24.18 -56.89
C GLU A 41 18.84 24.43 -58.29
N LYS A 42 18.98 25.70 -58.67
CA LYS A 42 19.87 26.00 -59.79
C LYS A 42 21.25 25.49 -59.42
N THR A 43 21.91 24.82 -60.35
CA THR A 43 23.33 24.54 -60.20
C THR A 43 24.08 25.85 -60.39
N ALA A 44 24.85 26.25 -59.39
CA ALA A 44 25.89 27.25 -59.53
C ALA A 44 26.82 26.84 -60.68
N ALA A 45 27.54 27.80 -61.26
CA ALA A 45 28.46 27.55 -62.39
C ALA A 45 29.56 26.50 -62.09
N ASN A 46 29.75 26.14 -60.81
CA ASN A 46 30.68 25.11 -60.34
C ASN A 46 30.05 23.72 -60.14
N GLY A 47 28.76 23.53 -60.47
CA GLY A 47 28.05 22.27 -60.32
C GLY A 47 27.53 21.97 -58.90
N ALA A 48 27.70 22.90 -57.95
CA ALA A 48 27.08 22.82 -56.63
C ALA A 48 25.68 23.46 -56.63
N PRO A 49 24.78 23.10 -55.72
CA PRO A 49 23.49 23.75 -55.63
C PRO A 49 23.56 25.22 -55.14
N ASP A 50 22.75 26.12 -55.73
CA ASP A 50 22.71 27.57 -55.44
C ASP A 50 22.04 27.92 -54.08
N GLY A 51 21.26 27.01 -53.48
CA GLY A 51 20.51 27.26 -52.24
C GLY A 51 19.24 28.12 -52.42
N TYR A 52 18.30 28.01 -51.46
CA TYR A 52 17.12 28.86 -51.34
C TYR A 52 17.25 29.83 -50.16
N VAL A 53 16.77 31.07 -50.32
CA VAL A 53 16.59 32.01 -49.22
C VAL A 53 15.15 31.91 -48.72
N PHE A 54 14.95 31.33 -47.54
CA PHE A 54 13.71 31.51 -46.81
C PHE A 54 13.71 32.88 -46.14
N THR A 55 12.66 33.66 -46.37
CA THR A 55 12.35 34.81 -45.51
C THR A 55 11.57 34.26 -44.30
N PRO A 56 12.06 34.40 -43.07
CA PRO A 56 11.34 33.89 -41.90
C PRO A 56 9.98 34.60 -41.78
N ALA A 57 8.93 33.83 -41.51
CA ALA A 57 7.55 34.32 -41.38
C ALA A 57 7.27 35.08 -40.07
N ALA A 58 8.30 35.56 -39.36
CA ALA A 58 8.14 36.43 -38.21
C ALA A 58 9.13 37.61 -38.30
N PRO A 59 8.67 38.86 -38.06
CA PRO A 59 9.54 40.03 -38.09
C PRO A 59 10.60 39.94 -36.98
N VAL A 60 11.87 40.04 -37.35
CA VAL A 60 12.98 40.22 -36.40
C VAL A 60 12.79 41.60 -35.73
N PRO A 61 12.76 41.69 -34.38
CA PRO A 61 12.60 42.97 -33.69
C PRO A 61 13.63 44.01 -34.15
N PRO A 62 13.22 45.25 -34.48
CA PRO A 62 14.14 46.32 -34.87
C PRO A 62 15.21 46.55 -33.79
N GLY A 63 16.49 46.51 -34.17
CA GLY A 63 17.63 46.73 -33.25
C GLY A 63 18.35 45.46 -32.76
N THR A 64 18.00 44.28 -33.27
CA THR A 64 18.73 43.05 -32.96
C THR A 64 20.18 43.13 -33.53
N PRO A 65 21.24 43.04 -32.70
CA PRO A 65 22.63 43.14 -33.17
C PRO A 65 22.95 42.08 -34.24
N ALA A 66 23.73 42.41 -35.27
CA ALA A 66 24.03 41.53 -36.41
C ALA A 66 24.68 40.17 -36.03
N ALA A 67 25.26 40.06 -34.83
CA ALA A 67 25.80 38.82 -34.26
C ALA A 67 24.72 37.91 -33.61
N LYS A 68 23.51 38.44 -33.36
CA LYS A 68 22.35 37.73 -32.82
C LYS A 68 21.18 37.62 -33.82
N ALA A 69 21.34 38.16 -35.03
CA ALA A 69 20.46 37.84 -36.16
C ALA A 69 20.68 36.36 -36.55
N PRO A 70 19.60 35.60 -36.81
CA PRO A 70 19.75 34.20 -37.23
C PRO A 70 20.55 34.12 -38.53
N LYS A 71 21.65 33.37 -38.50
CA LYS A 71 22.45 33.03 -39.68
C LYS A 71 22.39 31.53 -39.87
N LEU A 72 22.02 31.10 -41.07
CA LEU A 72 21.99 29.67 -41.42
C LEU A 72 23.43 29.20 -41.66
N LEU A 73 23.90 28.26 -40.86
CA LEU A 73 25.16 27.52 -41.04
C LEU A 73 24.82 26.03 -41.14
N THR A 74 25.28 25.40 -42.21
CA THR A 74 25.10 23.98 -42.51
C THR A 74 26.06 23.14 -41.65
N GLU A 75 25.63 22.75 -40.46
CA GLU A 75 25.88 21.44 -39.83
C GLU A 75 25.29 21.46 -38.40
N GLN A 76 24.40 20.49 -38.14
CA GLN A 76 23.77 20.10 -36.86
C GLN A 76 22.86 21.11 -36.09
N ALA A 77 21.67 20.57 -35.77
CA ALA A 77 20.75 20.84 -34.64
C ALA A 77 19.56 21.82 -34.79
N PHE A 78 18.35 21.21 -34.94
CA PHE A 78 17.01 21.42 -34.30
C PHE A 78 16.48 22.85 -33.98
N ALA A 79 15.19 23.21 -34.03
CA ALA A 79 13.90 22.61 -34.42
C ALA A 79 12.82 23.73 -34.54
N VAL A 80 11.86 23.62 -35.48
CA VAL A 80 10.37 23.73 -35.36
C VAL A 80 9.83 23.19 -36.71
N ASP A 81 8.90 22.22 -36.66
CA ASP A 81 8.14 21.63 -37.79
C ASP A 81 8.86 20.77 -38.85
N GLY A 82 9.39 19.62 -38.46
CA GLY A 82 8.97 18.41 -39.20
C GLY A 82 9.76 17.94 -40.42
N GLN A 83 10.68 18.72 -41.00
CA GLN A 83 11.20 18.42 -42.35
C GLN A 83 12.73 18.30 -42.44
N ARG A 84 13.19 17.11 -42.85
CA ARG A 84 14.55 16.86 -43.34
C ARG A 84 14.52 16.50 -44.83
N SER A 85 15.31 17.21 -45.62
CA SER A 85 15.52 16.97 -47.06
C SER A 85 16.81 16.17 -47.30
N ALA A 86 16.78 15.25 -48.26
CA ALA A 86 17.97 14.60 -48.81
C ALA A 86 17.96 14.68 -50.34
N VAL A 87 19.07 15.15 -50.92
CA VAL A 87 19.32 15.12 -52.35
C VAL A 87 20.01 13.80 -52.68
N ILE A 88 19.41 12.98 -53.56
CA ILE A 88 20.10 11.81 -54.14
C ILE A 88 20.50 12.18 -55.57
N GLN A 89 21.80 12.35 -55.80
CA GLN A 89 22.38 12.40 -57.15
C GLN A 89 22.52 10.97 -57.68
N THR A 90 21.96 10.68 -58.85
CA THR A 90 22.29 9.46 -59.60
C THR A 90 23.43 9.71 -60.59
N PRO A 91 24.16 8.65 -61.04
CA PRO A 91 25.33 8.77 -61.92
C PRO A 91 25.07 9.46 -63.27
N ASP A 92 23.81 9.63 -63.66
CA ASP A 92 23.40 10.28 -64.90
C ASP A 92 23.27 11.81 -64.78
N GLY A 93 23.65 12.41 -63.65
CA GLY A 93 23.43 13.85 -63.40
C GLY A 93 21.95 14.21 -63.19
N LYS A 94 21.11 13.26 -62.76
CA LYS A 94 19.67 13.45 -62.54
C LYS A 94 19.39 13.48 -61.03
N ALA A 95 18.91 14.60 -60.51
CA ALA A 95 18.54 14.75 -59.11
C ALA A 95 17.04 14.43 -58.91
N SER A 96 16.72 13.48 -58.03
CA SER A 96 15.38 13.31 -57.45
C SER A 96 15.43 13.83 -56.02
N THR A 97 14.53 14.73 -55.66
CA THR A 97 14.43 15.24 -54.30
C THR A 97 13.51 14.34 -53.50
N ALA A 98 14.00 13.83 -52.37
CA ALA A 98 13.22 12.99 -51.47
C ALA A 98 13.14 13.63 -50.09
N TYR A 99 11.92 13.82 -49.59
CA TYR A 99 11.66 14.32 -48.23
C TYR A 99 11.44 13.14 -47.31
N SER A 100 12.09 13.13 -46.14
CA SER A 100 11.83 12.13 -45.10
C SER A 100 10.83 12.67 -44.09
N THR A 101 9.92 11.82 -43.60
CA THR A 101 9.12 12.14 -42.41
C THR A 101 10.00 12.22 -41.17
N GLU A 102 9.72 13.17 -40.27
CA GLU A 102 10.36 13.23 -38.94
C GLU A 102 9.91 12.12 -38.00
N LYS A 103 8.65 11.67 -38.10
CA LYS A 103 8.09 10.59 -37.31
C LYS A 103 7.70 9.43 -38.22
N PHE A 104 8.46 8.34 -38.14
CA PHE A 104 8.13 7.08 -38.79
C PHE A 104 7.59 6.10 -37.75
N VAL A 105 6.42 5.53 -38.01
CA VAL A 105 5.83 4.46 -37.19
C VAL A 105 5.76 3.17 -38.02
N PRO A 106 6.47 2.09 -37.63
CA PRO A 106 6.34 0.79 -38.27
C PRO A 106 4.88 0.29 -38.26
N GLY A 107 4.39 -0.19 -39.40
CA GLY A 107 3.00 -0.60 -39.56
C GLY A 107 1.97 0.53 -39.55
N GLY A 108 2.41 1.79 -39.47
CA GLY A 108 1.54 2.96 -39.65
C GLY A 108 1.02 3.07 -41.08
N VAL A 109 -0.14 3.70 -41.24
CA VAL A 109 -0.78 3.92 -42.53
C VAL A 109 -0.54 5.36 -42.97
N TYR A 110 0.06 5.53 -44.14
CA TYR A 110 0.43 6.83 -44.69
C TYR A 110 -0.50 7.19 -45.84
N THR A 111 -1.04 8.40 -45.83
CA THR A 111 -1.79 8.97 -46.94
C THR A 111 -1.03 10.19 -47.48
N LEU A 112 -0.92 10.26 -48.80
CA LEU A 112 -0.17 11.30 -49.49
C LEU A 112 -1.16 12.09 -50.38
N SER A 113 -1.10 13.41 -50.28
CA SER A 113 -1.78 14.35 -51.17
C SER A 113 -0.73 15.26 -51.79
N VAL A 114 -0.76 15.44 -53.10
CA VAL A 114 0.21 16.28 -53.81
C VAL A 114 -0.53 17.07 -54.87
N SER A 115 -0.31 18.37 -54.97
CA SER A 115 -0.73 19.11 -56.16
C SER A 115 0.31 18.88 -57.24
N THR A 116 -0.04 18.26 -58.36
CA THR A 116 0.92 17.89 -59.41
C THR A 116 0.35 18.11 -60.81
N GLY A 117 1.23 18.33 -61.77
CA GLY A 117 0.89 18.55 -63.17
C GLY A 117 2.06 18.21 -64.08
N SER A 118 1.76 17.76 -65.29
CA SER A 118 2.75 17.31 -66.27
C SER A 118 2.62 18.05 -67.59
N TYR A 119 3.71 18.60 -68.13
CA TYR A 119 3.78 19.13 -69.50
C TYR A 119 3.96 18.02 -70.56
N ALA A 120 4.09 16.76 -70.13
CA ALA A 120 4.14 15.61 -71.03
C ALA A 120 3.53 14.37 -70.34
N PRO A 121 2.20 14.32 -70.14
CA PRO A 121 1.54 13.23 -69.41
C PRO A 121 1.82 11.84 -70.00
N SER A 122 1.98 11.76 -71.33
CA SER A 122 2.31 10.52 -72.05
C SER A 122 3.69 9.93 -71.70
N ALA A 123 4.59 10.70 -71.08
CA ALA A 123 5.88 10.22 -70.59
C ALA A 123 5.79 9.54 -69.20
N GLY A 124 4.60 9.51 -68.60
CA GLY A 124 4.33 8.85 -67.32
C GLY A 124 5.08 9.40 -66.09
N PRO A 125 5.32 10.73 -65.94
CA PRO A 125 5.96 11.23 -64.74
C PRO A 125 5.06 11.02 -63.52
N ALA A 126 5.63 10.60 -62.40
CA ALA A 126 4.91 10.19 -61.21
C ALA A 126 5.46 10.83 -59.94
N THR A 127 4.59 11.01 -58.96
CA THR A 127 4.97 11.27 -57.57
C THR A 127 4.61 10.06 -56.70
N GLY A 128 5.13 9.97 -55.48
CA GLY A 128 4.83 8.84 -54.62
C GLY A 128 5.58 8.77 -53.30
N LEU A 129 5.35 7.68 -52.57
CA LEU A 129 6.04 7.31 -51.34
C LEU A 129 6.93 6.09 -51.56
N ARG A 130 8.12 6.10 -50.94
CA ARG A 130 9.02 4.95 -50.83
C ARG A 130 9.36 4.68 -49.38
N PHE A 131 9.33 3.41 -49.01
CA PHE A 131 9.75 2.93 -47.69
C PHE A 131 11.12 2.30 -47.80
N TYR A 132 11.97 2.55 -46.81
CA TYR A 132 13.32 2.01 -46.74
C TYR A 132 13.54 1.30 -45.40
N ASP A 133 14.32 0.23 -45.40
CA ASP A 133 14.76 -0.42 -44.18
C ASP A 133 15.85 0.37 -43.43
N VAL A 134 16.32 -0.17 -42.31
CA VAL A 134 17.38 0.43 -41.48
C VAL A 134 18.72 0.60 -42.20
N ASN A 135 18.97 -0.16 -43.27
CA ASN A 135 20.18 -0.09 -44.07
C ASN A 135 20.02 0.88 -45.27
N GLY A 136 18.84 1.50 -45.41
CA GLY A 136 18.53 2.39 -46.52
C GLY A 136 18.14 1.66 -47.81
N ALA A 137 17.87 0.35 -47.78
CA ALA A 137 17.37 -0.38 -48.93
C ALA A 137 15.86 -0.15 -49.10
N GLN A 138 15.42 0.12 -50.33
CA GLN A 138 14.00 0.31 -50.63
C GLN A 138 13.23 -1.00 -50.46
N VAL A 139 12.18 -0.98 -49.65
CA VAL A 139 11.35 -2.16 -49.34
C VAL A 139 9.93 -2.08 -49.90
N GLN A 140 9.41 -0.88 -50.17
CA GLN A 140 8.10 -0.68 -50.79
C GLN A 140 8.04 0.68 -51.51
N GLU A 141 7.24 0.76 -52.58
CA GLU A 141 6.94 1.99 -53.32
C GLU A 141 5.44 2.07 -53.62
N THR A 142 4.85 3.24 -53.45
CA THR A 142 3.50 3.59 -53.91
C THR A 142 3.63 4.84 -54.77
N LYS A 143 3.11 4.81 -56.00
CA LYS A 143 3.25 5.92 -56.95
C LYS A 143 1.98 6.16 -57.74
N LEU A 144 1.80 7.39 -58.19
CA LEU A 144 0.71 7.83 -59.04
C LEU A 144 1.28 8.73 -60.14
N VAL A 145 0.88 8.44 -61.39
CA VAL A 145 1.27 9.24 -62.54
C VAL A 145 0.50 10.55 -62.51
N ALA A 146 1.18 11.67 -62.75
CA ALA A 146 0.54 12.96 -62.90
C ALA A 146 -0.38 12.94 -64.12
N ASP A 147 -1.67 13.12 -63.89
CA ASP A 147 -2.74 13.03 -64.90
C ASP A 147 -3.23 14.40 -65.39
N HIS A 148 -2.84 15.49 -64.72
CA HIS A 148 -3.13 16.86 -65.11
C HIS A 148 -2.09 17.42 -66.08
N ASP A 149 -2.54 18.15 -67.11
CA ASP A 149 -1.66 18.88 -68.03
C ASP A 149 -1.29 20.24 -67.44
N ALA A 150 -0.01 20.43 -67.11
CA ALA A 150 0.50 21.69 -66.54
C ALA A 150 0.54 22.85 -67.57
N GLY A 151 0.22 22.59 -68.85
CA GLY A 151 0.14 23.60 -69.91
C GLY A 151 -0.92 24.69 -69.65
N ASP A 152 -1.89 24.43 -68.78
CA ASP A 152 -2.97 25.35 -68.43
C ASP A 152 -2.63 26.37 -67.32
N GLY A 153 -1.39 26.33 -66.81
CA GLY A 153 -0.94 27.25 -65.76
C GLY A 153 -1.23 26.81 -64.33
N HIS A 154 -1.80 25.63 -64.10
CA HIS A 154 -2.23 25.15 -62.79
C HIS A 154 -1.74 23.73 -62.47
N LEU A 155 -1.81 23.34 -61.19
CA LEU A 155 -1.60 21.97 -60.71
C LEU A 155 -2.91 21.39 -60.19
N ALA A 156 -3.13 20.09 -60.37
CA ALA A 156 -4.27 19.39 -59.81
C ALA A 156 -3.88 18.59 -58.57
N LYS A 157 -4.76 18.56 -57.58
CA LYS A 157 -4.57 17.72 -56.39
C LYS A 157 -4.72 16.24 -56.76
N GLN A 158 -3.71 15.45 -56.44
CA GLN A 158 -3.72 14.00 -56.50
C GLN A 158 -3.67 13.42 -55.09
N ASP A 159 -4.68 12.63 -54.74
CA ASP A 159 -4.74 11.86 -53.51
C ASP A 159 -4.31 10.41 -53.78
N PHE A 160 -3.34 9.94 -53.00
CA PHE A 160 -2.78 8.62 -53.14
C PHE A 160 -3.58 7.60 -52.33
N PRO A 161 -3.71 6.35 -52.82
CA PRO A 161 -4.16 5.25 -51.98
C PRO A 161 -3.31 5.15 -50.71
N ALA A 162 -3.96 4.87 -49.59
CA ALA A 162 -3.28 4.69 -48.31
C ALA A 162 -2.23 3.56 -48.40
N ALA A 163 -1.03 3.82 -47.88
CA ALA A 163 0.09 2.90 -47.90
C ALA A 163 0.49 2.50 -46.48
N THR A 164 0.33 1.22 -46.15
CA THR A 164 0.82 0.67 -44.88
C THR A 164 2.32 0.46 -44.94
N ALA A 165 3.06 1.00 -43.97
CA ALA A 165 4.50 0.78 -43.86
C ALA A 165 4.82 -0.70 -43.57
N PRO A 166 5.72 -1.33 -44.34
CA PRO A 166 6.21 -2.67 -44.02
C PRO A 166 6.80 -2.75 -42.61
N ALA A 167 6.68 -3.90 -41.95
CA ALA A 167 7.29 -4.13 -40.64
C ALA A 167 8.82 -3.93 -40.64
N LYS A 168 9.49 -4.16 -41.78
CA LYS A 168 10.94 -3.97 -41.96
C LYS A 168 11.34 -2.54 -42.33
N ALA A 169 10.37 -1.68 -42.67
CA ALA A 169 10.67 -0.29 -42.98
C ALA A 169 11.07 0.46 -41.71
N ALA A 170 11.98 1.42 -41.86
CA ALA A 170 12.48 2.30 -40.83
C ALA A 170 12.31 3.79 -41.21
N THR A 171 12.15 4.08 -42.50
CA THR A 171 11.90 5.44 -43.00
C THR A 171 10.91 5.40 -44.16
N VAL A 172 10.21 6.51 -44.37
CA VAL A 172 9.40 6.77 -45.56
C VAL A 172 9.85 8.07 -46.20
N LYS A 173 9.86 8.10 -47.53
CA LYS A 173 10.22 9.28 -48.31
C LYS A 173 9.22 9.57 -49.41
N PHE A 174 8.88 10.84 -49.58
CA PHE A 174 8.26 11.32 -50.81
C PHE A 174 9.28 11.24 -51.95
N PHE A 175 8.83 10.98 -53.18
CA PHE A 175 9.64 11.12 -54.38
C PHE A 175 8.84 11.67 -55.56
N ALA A 176 9.56 12.27 -56.50
CA ALA A 176 9.05 12.66 -57.82
C ALA A 176 9.99 12.13 -58.91
N THR A 177 9.44 11.67 -60.04
CA THR A 177 10.22 11.21 -61.19
C THR A 177 11.00 12.35 -61.84
N THR A 178 12.24 12.08 -62.24
CA THR A 178 13.11 13.09 -62.84
C THR A 178 12.84 13.25 -64.33
N SER A 179 12.29 14.39 -64.71
CA SER A 179 12.41 14.86 -66.09
C SER A 179 12.46 16.38 -66.07
N ALA A 180 13.55 16.93 -66.61
CA ALA A 180 13.77 18.36 -66.68
C ALA A 180 12.51 19.03 -67.26
N GLU A 181 11.88 19.86 -66.44
CA GLU A 181 10.74 20.71 -66.76
C GLU A 181 9.37 20.04 -66.98
N ARG A 182 9.26 18.70 -67.04
CA ARG A 182 7.97 18.07 -67.40
C ARG A 182 7.03 17.85 -66.22
N LEU A 183 7.52 17.67 -64.99
CA LEU A 183 6.68 17.45 -63.81
C LEU A 183 6.79 18.64 -62.85
N ARG A 184 5.65 19.23 -62.52
CA ARG A 184 5.49 20.27 -61.51
C ARG A 184 4.73 19.72 -60.32
N TRP A 185 5.14 20.09 -59.12
CA TRP A 185 4.41 19.73 -57.92
C TRP A 185 4.51 20.80 -56.85
N ASP A 186 3.50 20.86 -56.00
CA ASP A 186 3.36 21.76 -54.87
C ASP A 186 2.51 21.09 -53.77
N CYS A 187 2.55 21.63 -52.55
CA CYS A 187 1.71 21.20 -51.42
C CYS A 187 1.69 19.69 -51.19
N VAL A 188 2.86 19.11 -50.89
CA VAL A 188 3.01 17.72 -50.46
C VAL A 188 2.48 17.58 -49.04
N GLY A 189 1.25 17.07 -48.91
CA GLY A 189 0.62 16.72 -47.65
C GLY A 189 0.80 15.24 -47.36
N LEU A 190 1.59 14.90 -46.33
CA LEU A 190 1.75 13.54 -45.85
C LEU A 190 1.10 13.41 -44.48
N GLN A 191 0.15 12.48 -44.37
CA GLN A 191 -0.58 12.21 -43.15
C GLN A 191 -0.32 10.77 -42.67
N LEU A 192 -0.26 10.59 -41.35
CA LEU A 192 -0.01 9.31 -40.69
C LEU A 192 -1.17 8.96 -39.78
N ALA A 193 -1.75 7.78 -39.97
CA ALA A 193 -2.63 7.12 -39.02
C ALA A 193 -1.88 5.96 -38.34
N ALA A 194 -1.64 6.09 -37.05
CA ALA A 194 -1.00 5.06 -36.24
C ALA A 194 -1.32 5.25 -34.76
N TYR A 195 -1.36 4.15 -34.00
CA TYR A 195 -1.49 4.21 -32.55
C TYR A 195 -0.63 3.15 -31.88
N SER A 196 -0.31 3.35 -30.60
CA SER A 196 0.37 2.39 -29.75
C SER A 196 -0.49 2.08 -28.51
N VAL A 197 -0.31 0.88 -27.97
CA VAL A 197 -1.01 0.41 -26.76
C VAL A 197 0.04 -0.08 -25.78
N LYS A 198 -0.07 0.35 -24.53
CA LYS A 198 0.73 -0.16 -23.40
C LYS A 198 -0.21 -0.60 -22.30
N LYS A 199 0.10 -1.73 -21.66
CA LYS A 199 -0.59 -2.19 -20.46
C LYS A 199 0.41 -2.32 -19.33
N GLU A 200 0.00 -1.88 -18.15
CA GLU A 200 0.80 -1.89 -16.94
C GLU A 200 -0.06 -2.34 -15.77
N VAL A 201 0.60 -2.90 -14.76
CA VAL A 201 0.05 -3.18 -13.44
C VAL A 201 0.85 -2.39 -12.42
N GLN A 202 0.19 -1.88 -11.39
CA GLN A 202 0.84 -1.14 -10.33
C GLN A 202 1.49 -2.08 -9.31
N ASN A 203 2.73 -1.80 -8.93
CA ASN A 203 3.40 -2.48 -7.83
C ASN A 203 2.86 -1.91 -6.50
N PRO A 204 2.22 -2.72 -5.64
CA PRO A 204 1.62 -2.23 -4.40
C PRO A 204 2.64 -1.72 -3.38
N ALA A 205 3.90 -2.21 -3.42
CA ALA A 205 4.95 -1.79 -2.49
C ALA A 205 5.56 -0.43 -2.86
N THR A 206 5.62 -0.09 -4.16
CA THR A 206 6.30 1.12 -4.64
C THR A 206 5.38 2.14 -5.29
N GLY A 207 4.14 1.75 -5.63
CA GLY A 207 3.21 2.54 -6.44
C GLY A 207 3.62 2.66 -7.92
N ALA A 208 4.74 2.06 -8.33
CA ALA A 208 5.26 2.16 -9.70
C ALA A 208 4.45 1.31 -10.68
N TRP A 209 4.24 1.83 -11.89
CA TRP A 209 3.56 1.12 -12.96
C TRP A 209 4.57 0.42 -13.86
N GLY A 210 4.29 -0.85 -14.20
CA GLY A 210 5.18 -1.62 -15.07
C GLY A 210 4.50 -2.84 -15.69
N PRO A 211 5.22 -3.59 -16.52
CA PRO A 211 4.71 -4.81 -17.15
C PRO A 211 4.54 -5.98 -16.16
N PHE A 212 5.11 -5.86 -14.96
CA PHE A 212 5.09 -6.88 -13.92
C PHE A 212 4.79 -6.25 -12.55
N ALA A 213 4.02 -6.94 -11.71
CA ALA A 213 3.88 -6.63 -10.29
C ALA A 213 3.78 -7.91 -9.46
N THR A 214 4.27 -7.82 -8.22
CA THR A 214 4.04 -8.84 -7.19
C THR A 214 2.95 -8.34 -6.25
N VAL A 215 1.92 -9.15 -6.04
CA VAL A 215 0.74 -8.81 -5.24
C VAL A 215 0.51 -9.91 -4.21
N THR A 216 -0.10 -9.61 -3.07
CA THR A 216 -0.43 -10.61 -2.05
C THR A 216 -1.83 -11.16 -2.29
N ALA A 217 -2.05 -12.46 -2.06
CA ALA A 217 -3.37 -13.05 -2.17
C ALA A 217 -4.34 -12.41 -1.16
N GLY A 218 -5.55 -12.09 -1.62
CA GLY A 218 -6.54 -11.27 -0.93
C GLY A 218 -6.49 -9.78 -1.30
N ASP A 219 -5.40 -9.30 -1.91
CA ASP A 219 -5.29 -7.90 -2.34
C ASP A 219 -5.87 -7.68 -3.74
N THR A 220 -5.85 -6.42 -4.18
CA THR A 220 -6.33 -5.95 -5.49
C THR A 220 -5.17 -5.66 -6.44
N ALA A 221 -5.27 -6.09 -7.70
CA ALA A 221 -4.39 -5.62 -8.78
C ALA A 221 -4.97 -4.38 -9.45
N HIS A 222 -4.17 -3.32 -9.55
CA HIS A 222 -4.51 -2.10 -10.28
C HIS A 222 -3.88 -2.12 -11.67
N TYR A 223 -4.70 -2.06 -12.72
CA TYR A 223 -4.25 -2.07 -14.11
C TYR A 223 -4.40 -0.70 -14.77
N ARG A 224 -3.52 -0.41 -15.72
CA ARG A 224 -3.56 0.77 -16.58
C ARG A 224 -3.33 0.38 -18.04
N VAL A 225 -4.25 0.77 -18.91
CA VAL A 225 -4.11 0.70 -20.36
C VAL A 225 -3.89 2.11 -20.89
N THR A 226 -2.80 2.32 -21.62
CA THR A 226 -2.45 3.59 -22.27
C THR A 226 -2.58 3.41 -23.77
N VAL A 227 -3.43 4.21 -24.40
CA VAL A 227 -3.57 4.30 -25.86
C VAL A 227 -3.04 5.65 -26.31
N THR A 228 -2.04 5.63 -27.20
CA THR A 228 -1.42 6.85 -27.75
C THR A 228 -1.68 6.90 -29.24
N ASN A 229 -2.24 8.01 -29.71
CA ASN A 229 -2.27 8.33 -31.13
C ASN A 229 -0.88 8.79 -31.55
N GLU A 230 -0.18 7.94 -32.31
CA GLU A 230 1.15 8.21 -32.80
C GLU A 230 1.14 9.01 -34.12
N GLY A 231 -0.04 9.16 -34.72
CA GLY A 231 -0.24 9.78 -36.02
C GLY A 231 -0.46 11.29 -35.97
N THR A 232 -0.67 11.83 -37.18
CA THR A 232 -0.99 13.24 -37.44
C THR A 232 -2.47 13.45 -37.74
N GLN A 233 -3.27 12.37 -37.73
CA GLN A 233 -4.71 12.39 -37.95
C GLN A 233 -5.45 12.01 -36.67
N ASP A 234 -6.64 12.56 -36.49
CA ASP A 234 -7.52 12.18 -35.39
C ASP A 234 -8.03 10.74 -35.58
N LEU A 235 -8.15 10.03 -34.45
CA LEU A 235 -8.63 8.66 -34.39
C LEU A 235 -10.00 8.62 -33.69
N THR A 236 -10.90 7.76 -34.16
CA THR A 236 -12.26 7.60 -33.63
C THR A 236 -12.63 6.12 -33.48
N GLY A 237 -13.72 5.83 -32.74
CA GLY A 237 -14.24 4.47 -32.58
C GLY A 237 -13.39 3.55 -31.70
N ILE A 238 -12.41 4.08 -30.96
CA ILE A 238 -11.45 3.30 -30.18
C ILE A 238 -12.19 2.58 -29.05
N THR A 239 -12.16 1.25 -29.07
CA THR A 239 -12.73 0.41 -28.01
C THR A 239 -11.64 -0.44 -27.36
N VAL A 240 -11.68 -0.55 -26.02
CA VAL A 240 -10.72 -1.33 -25.23
C VAL A 240 -11.47 -2.44 -24.50
N GLN A 241 -11.04 -3.68 -24.70
CA GLN A 241 -11.57 -4.87 -24.04
C GLN A 241 -10.47 -5.55 -23.23
N ASP A 242 -10.76 -5.89 -22.00
CA ASP A 242 -9.81 -6.46 -21.06
C ASP A 242 -10.54 -7.47 -20.16
N PRO A 243 -10.18 -8.77 -20.17
CA PRO A 243 -10.94 -9.79 -19.45
C PRO A 243 -11.05 -9.57 -17.94
N TRP A 244 -10.13 -8.79 -17.34
CA TRP A 244 -10.13 -8.50 -15.90
C TRP A 244 -10.57 -7.05 -15.58
N CYS A 245 -10.94 -6.26 -16.57
CA CYS A 245 -11.55 -4.95 -16.34
C CYS A 245 -13.04 -4.94 -16.72
N PRO A 246 -13.84 -4.06 -16.10
CA PRO A 246 -15.13 -3.67 -16.64
C PRO A 246 -15.01 -3.09 -18.07
N PRO A 247 -16.07 -3.14 -18.89
CA PRO A 247 -16.09 -2.52 -20.21
C PRO A 247 -15.78 -1.02 -20.15
N PHE A 248 -14.89 -0.55 -21.03
CA PHE A 248 -14.62 0.88 -21.19
C PHE A 248 -15.49 1.46 -22.30
N GLU A 249 -15.95 2.70 -22.12
CA GLU A 249 -16.66 3.43 -23.17
C GLU A 249 -15.74 3.72 -24.36
N ALA A 250 -16.32 3.72 -25.55
CA ALA A 250 -15.60 4.07 -26.77
C ALA A 250 -15.18 5.54 -26.75
N PHE A 251 -14.02 5.87 -27.33
CA PHE A 251 -13.51 7.24 -27.35
C PHE A 251 -12.78 7.59 -28.66
N ALA A 252 -12.45 8.88 -28.77
CA ALA A 252 -11.64 9.44 -29.84
C ALA A 252 -10.33 10.02 -29.27
N LEU A 253 -9.30 10.10 -30.11
CA LEU A 253 -8.00 10.69 -29.78
C LEU A 253 -7.58 11.67 -30.88
N ALA A 254 -7.33 12.91 -30.50
CA ALA A 254 -6.70 13.87 -31.40
C ALA A 254 -5.29 13.41 -31.81
N ALA A 255 -4.78 13.93 -32.93
CA ALA A 255 -3.39 13.70 -33.35
C ALA A 255 -2.39 13.94 -32.19
N GLY A 256 -1.49 12.99 -31.97
CA GLY A 256 -0.49 13.05 -30.89
C GLY A 256 -1.00 12.88 -29.45
N ALA A 257 -2.31 12.74 -29.24
CA ALA A 257 -2.89 12.63 -27.90
C ALA A 257 -2.77 11.23 -27.30
N THR A 258 -2.79 11.17 -25.97
CA THR A 258 -2.78 9.92 -25.18
C THR A 258 -3.97 9.87 -24.23
N LYS A 259 -4.58 8.69 -24.09
CA LYS A 259 -5.59 8.41 -23.06
C LYS A 259 -5.12 7.25 -22.19
N GLN A 260 -5.29 7.41 -20.88
CA GLN A 260 -5.09 6.34 -19.90
C GLN A 260 -6.46 5.90 -19.37
N LEU A 261 -6.62 4.58 -19.26
CA LEU A 261 -7.76 3.90 -18.66
C LEU A 261 -7.25 3.03 -17.52
N THR A 262 -7.95 3.02 -16.39
CA THR A 262 -7.55 2.26 -15.19
C THR A 262 -8.69 1.39 -14.71
N CYS A 263 -8.37 0.23 -14.17
CA CYS A 263 -9.33 -0.67 -13.55
C CYS A 263 -8.69 -1.45 -12.39
N ASP A 264 -9.54 -1.97 -11.52
CA ASP A 264 -9.15 -2.74 -10.35
C ASP A 264 -9.70 -4.16 -10.45
N HIS A 265 -8.87 -5.14 -10.08
CA HIS A 265 -9.26 -6.55 -9.99
C HIS A 265 -9.01 -7.05 -8.55
N PRO A 266 -10.06 -7.15 -7.71
CA PRO A 266 -9.93 -7.54 -6.31
C PRO A 266 -9.82 -9.06 -6.12
N ASP A 267 -9.62 -9.48 -4.87
CA ASP A 267 -9.75 -10.88 -4.41
C ASP A 267 -8.81 -11.87 -5.09
N LEU A 268 -7.56 -11.47 -5.35
CA LEU A 268 -6.56 -12.33 -5.98
C LEU A 268 -6.26 -13.57 -5.15
N THR A 269 -6.06 -14.70 -5.82
CA THR A 269 -5.65 -15.95 -5.20
C THR A 269 -4.26 -16.38 -5.67
N VAL A 270 -3.61 -17.28 -4.94
CA VAL A 270 -2.31 -17.84 -5.36
C VAL A 270 -2.41 -18.60 -6.70
N ALA A 271 -3.60 -19.02 -7.12
CA ALA A 271 -3.82 -19.66 -8.42
C ALA A 271 -3.67 -18.67 -9.59
N ASP A 272 -3.79 -17.37 -9.33
CA ASP A 272 -3.63 -16.30 -10.33
C ASP A 272 -2.15 -15.94 -10.58
N THR A 273 -1.22 -16.60 -9.88
CA THR A 273 0.22 -16.35 -10.06
C THR A 273 0.66 -16.70 -11.49
N GLY A 274 1.39 -15.79 -12.13
CA GLY A 274 1.79 -15.92 -13.53
C GLY A 274 0.68 -15.57 -14.53
N HIS A 275 -0.50 -15.12 -14.08
CA HIS A 275 -1.56 -14.71 -14.99
C HIS A 275 -1.12 -13.52 -15.86
N VAL A 276 -1.31 -13.66 -17.17
CA VAL A 276 -1.00 -12.65 -18.20
C VAL A 276 -2.29 -11.95 -18.61
N ASN A 277 -2.59 -10.84 -17.97
CA ASN A 277 -3.79 -10.09 -18.29
C ASN A 277 -3.56 -9.27 -19.58
N THR A 278 -4.36 -9.49 -20.62
CA THR A 278 -4.17 -8.90 -21.96
C THR A 278 -5.34 -8.00 -22.37
N ALA A 279 -5.06 -6.72 -22.61
CA ALA A 279 -6.02 -5.79 -23.20
C ALA A 279 -5.96 -5.85 -24.74
N LYS A 280 -7.12 -5.78 -25.39
CA LYS A 280 -7.28 -5.69 -26.84
C LYS A 280 -7.94 -4.35 -27.20
N VAL A 281 -7.29 -3.59 -28.08
CA VAL A 281 -7.81 -2.34 -28.65
C VAL A 281 -8.25 -2.60 -30.08
N THR A 282 -9.49 -2.23 -30.39
CA THR A 282 -10.16 -2.49 -31.67
C THR A 282 -10.96 -1.26 -32.12
N GLY A 283 -11.54 -1.32 -33.32
CA GLY A 283 -12.48 -0.29 -33.80
C GLY A 283 -11.84 1.05 -34.16
N VAL A 284 -10.52 1.11 -34.31
CA VAL A 284 -9.78 2.36 -34.50
C VAL A 284 -9.91 2.85 -35.95
N HIS A 285 -10.65 3.95 -36.16
CA HIS A 285 -10.87 4.58 -37.46
C HIS A 285 -10.08 5.87 -37.61
N TYR A 286 -9.66 6.18 -38.83
CA TYR A 286 -9.05 7.46 -39.24
C TYR A 286 -9.73 7.99 -40.52
N PRO A 287 -9.54 9.27 -40.88
CA PRO A 287 -10.02 9.79 -42.16
C PRO A 287 -9.37 9.04 -43.34
N GLY A 288 -10.11 8.09 -43.93
CA GLY A 288 -9.65 7.27 -45.05
C GLY A 288 -9.55 5.77 -44.76
N GLY A 289 -9.86 5.29 -43.55
CA GLY A 289 -9.92 3.85 -43.29
C GLY A 289 -9.95 3.43 -41.81
N THR A 290 -9.54 2.18 -41.57
CA THR A 290 -9.49 1.54 -40.24
C THR A 290 -8.07 1.01 -39.98
N LEU A 291 -7.58 1.16 -38.76
CA LEU A 291 -6.32 0.58 -38.30
C LEU A 291 -6.56 -0.80 -37.68
N GLY A 292 -5.58 -1.69 -37.81
CA GLY A 292 -5.66 -3.04 -37.25
C GLY A 292 -5.68 -3.05 -35.72
N ASP A 293 -6.22 -4.14 -35.16
CA ASP A 293 -6.28 -4.38 -33.71
C ASP A 293 -4.87 -4.47 -33.11
N LYS A 294 -4.72 -4.00 -31.87
CA LYS A 294 -3.48 -4.13 -31.08
C LYS A 294 -3.77 -4.68 -29.70
N THR A 295 -2.80 -5.41 -29.15
CA THR A 295 -2.88 -5.95 -27.79
C THR A 295 -1.70 -5.47 -26.95
N ALA A 296 -1.90 -5.40 -25.65
CA ALA A 296 -0.85 -5.20 -24.67
C ALA A 296 -1.16 -5.98 -23.39
N SER A 297 -0.12 -6.51 -22.75
CA SER A 297 -0.28 -7.41 -21.59
C SER A 297 0.55 -6.93 -20.40
N ALA A 298 0.07 -7.27 -19.21
CA ALA A 298 0.82 -7.16 -17.96
C ALA A 298 0.63 -8.44 -17.14
N THR A 299 1.67 -8.85 -16.42
CA THR A 299 1.68 -10.11 -15.68
C THR A 299 1.80 -9.85 -14.19
N ILE A 300 1.09 -10.65 -13.39
CA ILE A 300 1.20 -10.60 -11.94
C ILE A 300 1.84 -11.87 -11.38
N THR A 301 2.56 -11.71 -10.27
CA THR A 301 2.94 -12.82 -9.38
C THR A 301 2.17 -12.64 -8.08
N VAL A 302 1.37 -13.64 -7.70
CA VAL A 302 0.62 -13.61 -6.44
C VAL A 302 1.36 -14.44 -5.40
N LEU A 303 1.69 -13.81 -4.27
CA LEU A 303 2.29 -14.46 -3.11
C LEU A 303 1.20 -14.79 -2.07
N PRO A 304 1.34 -15.90 -1.32
CA PRO A 304 0.46 -16.13 -0.18
C PRO A 304 0.58 -14.98 0.83
N PRO A 305 -0.46 -14.70 1.63
CA PRO A 305 -0.36 -13.74 2.72
C PRO A 305 0.76 -14.16 3.68
N PRO A 306 1.45 -13.20 4.32
CA PRO A 306 2.43 -13.51 5.34
C PRO A 306 1.80 -14.42 6.40
N ALA A 307 2.46 -15.54 6.71
CA ALA A 307 2.03 -16.38 7.82
C ALA A 307 2.10 -15.56 9.11
N THR A 308 1.01 -15.56 9.88
CA THR A 308 0.96 -14.88 11.17
C THR A 308 1.02 -15.87 12.32
N ALA A 309 1.52 -15.42 13.47
CA ALA A 309 1.56 -16.19 14.69
C ALA A 309 0.53 -15.72 15.73
N LYS A 310 0.30 -16.57 16.75
CA LYS A 310 -0.56 -16.33 17.90
C LYS A 310 0.15 -16.70 19.20
N ILE A 311 -0.13 -15.95 20.26
CA ILE A 311 0.36 -16.23 21.61
C ILE A 311 -0.70 -15.86 22.65
N GLY A 312 -0.84 -16.68 23.69
CA GLY A 312 -1.73 -16.41 24.82
C GLY A 312 -1.86 -17.64 25.70
N ASP A 313 -2.85 -17.63 26.58
CA ASP A 313 -3.64 -18.78 27.03
C ASP A 313 -4.45 -18.37 28.26
N PHE A 314 -3.95 -18.50 29.50
CA PHE A 314 -4.75 -18.44 30.73
C PHE A 314 -4.08 -17.70 31.90
N VAL A 315 -4.92 -17.08 32.73
CA VAL A 315 -4.54 -16.60 34.07
C VAL A 315 -5.51 -17.20 35.08
N TRP A 316 -4.99 -17.81 36.15
CA TRP A 316 -5.81 -18.56 37.10
C TRP A 316 -5.49 -18.25 38.56
N ASN A 317 -6.46 -18.57 39.41
CA ASN A 317 -6.37 -18.42 40.86
C ASN A 317 -5.81 -19.72 41.44
N ASP A 318 -4.50 -19.73 41.68
CA ASP A 318 -3.77 -20.84 42.27
C ASP A 318 -4.01 -20.85 43.79
N ARG A 319 -5.06 -21.57 44.20
CA ARG A 319 -5.58 -21.54 45.57
C ARG A 319 -4.72 -22.36 46.51
N ASN A 320 -4.20 -23.47 46.00
CA ASN A 320 -3.35 -24.38 46.78
C ASN A 320 -1.86 -23.96 46.78
N ARG A 321 -1.49 -23.00 45.90
CA ARG A 321 -0.17 -22.37 45.77
C ARG A 321 0.92 -23.33 45.33
N ASP A 322 0.58 -24.35 44.57
CA ASP A 322 1.57 -25.33 44.10
C ASP A 322 2.18 -24.98 42.73
N GLY A 323 1.62 -24.00 42.03
CA GLY A 323 2.05 -23.54 40.72
C GLY A 323 1.58 -24.41 39.56
N SER A 324 0.74 -25.40 39.81
CA SER A 324 0.07 -26.25 38.82
C SER A 324 -1.34 -25.73 38.56
N GLN A 325 -1.80 -25.84 37.32
CA GLN A 325 -3.18 -25.57 36.97
C GLN A 325 -4.06 -26.78 37.33
N ASP A 326 -4.78 -26.68 38.45
CA ASP A 326 -5.57 -27.81 38.97
C ASP A 326 -7.07 -27.74 38.62
N PRO A 327 -7.74 -28.91 38.51
CA PRO A 327 -9.19 -28.95 38.38
C PRO A 327 -9.90 -28.25 39.56
N GLY A 328 -10.71 -27.24 39.25
CA GLY A 328 -11.48 -26.47 40.25
C GLY A 328 -10.88 -25.10 40.57
N GLU A 329 -9.68 -24.81 40.08
CA GLU A 329 -9.09 -23.48 40.16
C GLU A 329 -9.68 -22.56 39.07
N PRO A 330 -10.34 -21.45 39.48
CA PRO A 330 -11.01 -20.58 38.53
C PRO A 330 -10.03 -19.65 37.80
N GLY A 331 -10.37 -19.26 36.57
CA GLY A 331 -9.67 -18.19 35.86
C GLY A 331 -9.84 -16.83 36.54
N VAL A 332 -8.86 -15.94 36.37
CA VAL A 332 -8.88 -14.58 36.91
C VAL A 332 -9.18 -13.58 35.80
N ALA A 333 -10.36 -12.98 35.87
CA ALA A 333 -10.82 -11.97 34.92
C ALA A 333 -10.20 -10.59 35.18
N GLY A 334 -10.08 -9.77 34.13
CA GLY A 334 -9.70 -8.37 34.27
C GLY A 334 -8.20 -8.10 34.43
N VAL A 335 -7.34 -9.11 34.31
CA VAL A 335 -5.89 -8.96 34.37
C VAL A 335 -5.41 -8.33 33.07
N LYS A 336 -4.78 -7.15 33.15
CA LYS A 336 -4.19 -6.50 31.98
C LYS A 336 -2.93 -7.25 31.55
N VAL A 337 -2.87 -7.62 30.28
CA VAL A 337 -1.73 -8.30 29.66
C VAL A 337 -1.11 -7.39 28.60
N THR A 338 0.21 -7.27 28.60
CA THR A 338 0.97 -6.45 27.64
C THR A 338 1.94 -7.35 26.87
N LEU A 339 1.82 -7.36 25.54
CA LEU A 339 2.78 -8.03 24.67
C LEU A 339 3.87 -7.04 24.28
N LYS A 340 5.12 -7.39 24.53
CA LYS A 340 6.30 -6.63 24.12
C LYS A 340 7.07 -7.38 23.01
N ASP A 341 7.73 -6.64 22.12
CA ASP A 341 8.67 -7.20 21.16
C ASP A 341 10.05 -7.43 21.79
N GLY A 342 10.97 -8.07 21.04
CA GLY A 342 12.34 -8.34 21.49
C GLY A 342 13.20 -7.10 21.76
N ALA A 343 12.76 -5.90 21.36
CA ALA A 343 13.39 -4.63 21.71
C ALA A 343 12.75 -3.96 22.95
N GLY A 344 11.74 -4.60 23.55
CA GLY A 344 10.97 -4.09 24.69
C GLY A 344 9.84 -3.13 24.33
N GLY A 345 9.60 -2.88 23.04
CA GLY A 345 8.51 -2.05 22.53
C GLY A 345 7.16 -2.73 22.73
N THR A 346 6.11 -1.97 23.07
CA THR A 346 4.76 -2.55 23.22
C THR A 346 4.15 -2.84 21.85
N VAL A 347 3.79 -4.11 21.62
CA VAL A 347 3.09 -4.58 20.42
C VAL A 347 1.58 -4.43 20.58
N GLY A 348 1.06 -4.73 21.77
CA GLY A 348 -0.35 -4.63 22.07
C GLY A 348 -0.69 -4.92 23.53
N THR A 349 -1.95 -4.74 23.89
CA THR A 349 -2.48 -5.08 25.21
C THR A 349 -3.77 -5.88 25.09
N ALA A 350 -3.98 -6.82 26.00
CA ALA A 350 -5.20 -7.58 26.18
C ALA A 350 -5.67 -7.47 27.64
N THR A 351 -6.86 -7.99 27.92
CA THR A 351 -7.39 -8.16 29.28
C THR A 351 -8.01 -9.53 29.34
N THR A 352 -7.73 -10.28 30.41
CA THR A 352 -8.29 -11.62 30.58
C THR A 352 -9.81 -11.56 30.68
N ASP A 353 -10.48 -12.49 30.00
CA ASP A 353 -11.95 -12.59 29.98
C ASP A 353 -12.52 -13.15 31.30
N ASP A 354 -13.84 -13.37 31.35
CA ASP A 354 -14.55 -13.92 32.51
C ASP A 354 -14.07 -15.32 32.93
N LYS A 355 -13.38 -16.01 32.02
CA LYS A 355 -12.76 -17.31 32.26
C LYS A 355 -11.25 -17.19 32.44
N GLY A 356 -10.65 -16.00 32.47
CA GLY A 356 -9.21 -15.84 32.62
C GLY A 356 -8.40 -16.03 31.34
N LYS A 357 -9.03 -16.19 30.17
CA LYS A 357 -8.32 -16.40 28.89
C LYS A 357 -7.89 -15.07 28.25
N TYR A 358 -6.75 -15.08 27.57
CA TYR A 358 -6.25 -13.93 26.79
C TYR A 358 -5.52 -14.40 25.52
N GLY A 359 -5.33 -13.50 24.54
CA GLY A 359 -4.53 -13.83 23.37
C GLY A 359 -4.21 -12.65 22.46
N PHE A 360 -3.14 -12.81 21.69
CA PHE A 360 -2.68 -11.91 20.64
C PHE A 360 -2.57 -12.68 19.33
N GLU A 361 -3.16 -12.13 18.27
CA GLU A 361 -3.16 -12.74 16.94
C GLU A 361 -2.46 -11.85 15.91
N LYS A 362 -2.28 -12.38 14.69
CA LYS A 362 -1.73 -11.63 13.55
C LYS A 362 -0.30 -11.13 13.79
N LEU A 363 0.47 -11.86 14.60
CA LEU A 363 1.84 -11.51 14.95
C LEU A 363 2.80 -11.85 13.80
N LYS A 364 3.79 -11.00 13.58
CA LYS A 364 4.90 -11.29 12.66
C LYS A 364 5.87 -12.28 13.30
N ASP A 365 6.71 -12.93 12.50
CA ASP A 365 7.85 -13.69 13.02
C ASP A 365 8.72 -12.77 13.89
N GLY A 366 9.08 -13.24 15.07
CA GLY A 366 9.82 -12.45 16.04
C GLY A 366 9.82 -13.05 17.44
N THR A 367 10.54 -12.39 18.32
CA THR A 367 10.58 -12.72 19.75
C THR A 367 9.68 -11.76 20.50
N TYR A 368 8.89 -12.30 21.42
CA TYR A 368 7.88 -11.58 22.19
C TYR A 368 7.99 -11.91 23.67
N GLN A 369 7.62 -10.97 24.54
CA GLN A 369 7.51 -11.17 25.98
C GLN A 369 6.10 -10.81 26.42
N VAL A 370 5.49 -11.65 27.26
CA VAL A 370 4.17 -11.37 27.85
C VAL A 370 4.39 -10.83 29.26
N CYS A 371 3.75 -9.71 29.57
CA CYS A 371 3.79 -9.10 30.90
C CYS A 371 2.39 -8.86 31.43
N PHE A 372 2.10 -9.45 32.58
CA PHE A 372 0.84 -9.37 33.29
C PHE A 372 0.90 -8.28 34.36
N ALA A 373 -0.18 -7.50 34.49
CA ALA A 373 -0.35 -6.58 35.61
C ALA A 373 -0.90 -7.37 36.82
N VAL A 374 0.01 -7.84 37.67
CA VAL A 374 -0.34 -8.59 38.88
C VAL A 374 -1.23 -7.73 39.80
N PRO A 375 -2.43 -8.20 40.20
CA PRO A 375 -3.28 -7.49 41.15
C PRO A 375 -2.57 -7.29 42.50
N ALA A 376 -2.80 -6.14 43.15
CA ALA A 376 -1.98 -5.69 44.28
C ALA A 376 -1.99 -6.61 45.51
N ASP A 377 -3.05 -7.39 45.71
CA ASP A 377 -3.23 -8.35 46.81
C ASP A 377 -2.89 -9.80 46.43
N PHE A 378 -2.50 -10.04 45.18
CA PHE A 378 -2.06 -11.33 44.69
C PHE A 378 -0.54 -11.38 44.57
N THR A 379 -0.01 -12.59 44.58
CA THR A 379 1.39 -12.86 44.24
C THR A 379 1.45 -13.86 43.10
N VAL A 380 2.43 -13.70 42.20
CA VAL A 380 2.75 -14.74 41.21
C VAL A 380 3.12 -16.02 41.96
N THR A 381 2.57 -17.15 41.53
CA THR A 381 2.84 -18.45 42.13
C THR A 381 4.22 -18.99 41.75
N ARG A 382 4.52 -20.23 42.15
CA ARG A 382 5.73 -20.92 41.75
C ARG A 382 5.74 -21.15 40.23
N LYS A 383 6.74 -20.58 39.59
CA LYS A 383 7.03 -20.76 38.17
C LYS A 383 7.51 -22.19 37.85
N ASP A 384 7.19 -22.68 36.65
CA ASP A 384 7.65 -23.93 36.06
C ASP A 384 7.41 -25.18 36.96
N ALA A 385 6.26 -25.23 37.64
CA ALA A 385 5.97 -26.23 38.68
C ALA A 385 5.30 -27.52 38.15
N ALA A 386 4.80 -27.51 36.91
CA ALA A 386 4.11 -28.62 36.28
C ALA A 386 4.61 -28.85 34.84
N ALA A 387 3.77 -29.41 33.97
CA ALA A 387 4.06 -29.44 32.54
C ALA A 387 3.80 -28.04 31.94
N ASP A 388 4.54 -27.66 30.90
CA ASP A 388 4.50 -26.33 30.26
C ASP A 388 3.09 -25.89 29.85
N ASP A 389 2.15 -26.83 29.60
CA ASP A 389 0.76 -26.51 29.25
C ASP A 389 -0.16 -26.25 30.46
N ARG A 390 0.38 -26.34 31.69
CA ARG A 390 -0.36 -26.33 32.96
C ARG A 390 0.47 -25.77 34.13
N ASP A 391 1.51 -24.99 33.85
CA ASP A 391 2.30 -24.30 34.87
C ASP A 391 2.22 -22.78 34.69
N SER A 392 2.92 -22.03 35.54
CA SER A 392 2.98 -20.57 35.47
C SER A 392 4.33 -20.16 34.88
N ASP A 393 4.32 -19.26 33.90
CA ASP A 393 5.53 -18.85 33.17
C ASP A 393 6.16 -17.56 33.66
N ALA A 394 5.36 -16.72 34.31
CA ALA A 394 5.78 -15.40 34.71
C ALA A 394 6.76 -15.46 35.88
N ASP A 395 7.80 -14.62 35.82
CA ASP A 395 8.64 -14.32 36.97
C ASP A 395 7.85 -13.44 37.99
N PRO A 396 8.34 -13.25 39.22
CA PRO A 396 7.63 -12.46 40.24
C PRO A 396 7.33 -11.00 39.88
N ASP A 397 7.96 -10.46 38.84
CA ASP A 397 7.66 -9.13 38.29
C ASP A 397 6.45 -9.13 37.34
N GLY A 398 5.85 -10.29 37.09
CA GLY A 398 4.71 -10.49 36.22
C GLY A 398 5.06 -10.66 34.75
N CYS A 399 6.34 -10.75 34.37
CA CYS A 399 6.76 -10.94 32.98
C CYS A 399 7.30 -12.36 32.73
N THR A 400 7.01 -12.92 31.56
CA THR A 400 7.53 -14.23 31.14
C THR A 400 8.95 -14.12 30.60
N ALA A 401 9.59 -15.27 30.39
CA ALA A 401 10.73 -15.34 29.48
C ALA A 401 10.29 -15.00 28.03
N PRO A 402 11.19 -14.47 27.17
CA PRO A 402 10.85 -14.20 25.78
C PRO A 402 10.56 -15.49 24.99
N ARG A 403 9.46 -15.51 24.22
CA ARG A 403 8.99 -16.58 23.34
C ARG A 403 9.27 -16.23 21.89
N THR A 404 9.76 -17.16 21.09
CA THR A 404 10.07 -16.92 19.67
C THR A 404 9.01 -17.58 18.78
N LEU A 405 8.32 -16.75 18.01
CA LEU A 405 7.29 -17.17 17.06
C LEU A 405 7.79 -17.03 15.63
N GLY A 406 7.49 -18.00 14.78
CA GLY A 406 7.92 -18.04 13.39
C GLY A 406 8.22 -19.45 12.89
N GLY A 407 8.43 -19.60 11.59
CA GLY A 407 8.66 -20.92 10.98
C GLY A 407 7.53 -21.91 11.30
N THR A 408 7.83 -23.00 12.01
CA THR A 408 6.88 -24.01 12.48
C THR A 408 6.22 -23.68 13.82
N ALA A 409 6.77 -22.75 14.60
CA ALA A 409 6.25 -22.32 15.90
C ALA A 409 5.34 -21.09 15.71
N ARG A 410 4.14 -21.32 15.16
CA ARG A 410 3.19 -20.25 14.81
C ARG A 410 2.14 -20.01 15.90
N GLU A 411 2.00 -20.91 16.85
CA GLU A 411 1.04 -20.81 17.93
C GLU A 411 1.75 -21.21 19.22
N ASP A 412 1.59 -20.39 20.24
CA ASP A 412 2.14 -20.62 21.58
C ASP A 412 1.02 -20.36 22.60
N PHE A 413 0.40 -21.44 23.06
CA PHE A 413 -0.70 -21.43 24.03
C PHE A 413 -0.28 -22.06 25.36
N THR A 414 1.00 -21.95 25.70
CA THR A 414 1.60 -22.41 26.95
C THR A 414 2.19 -21.22 27.70
N VAL A 415 1.49 -20.08 27.66
CA VAL A 415 1.94 -18.83 28.27
C VAL A 415 0.90 -18.36 29.26
N ASP A 416 1.10 -18.76 30.49
CA ASP A 416 0.13 -18.72 31.57
C ASP A 416 0.66 -17.98 32.80
N LEU A 417 -0.28 -17.60 33.68
CA LEU A 417 0.03 -17.00 34.96
C LEU A 417 -0.85 -17.57 36.08
N GLY A 418 -0.21 -18.21 37.04
CA GLY A 418 -0.83 -18.61 38.29
C GLY A 418 -0.73 -17.48 39.32
N LEU A 419 -1.86 -17.06 39.84
CA LEU A 419 -1.97 -16.02 40.86
C LEU A 419 -2.41 -16.64 42.18
N ALA A 420 -1.49 -16.64 43.16
CA ALA A 420 -1.81 -17.03 44.52
C ALA A 420 -2.57 -15.88 45.22
N PRO A 421 -3.77 -16.14 45.76
CA PRO A 421 -4.58 -15.12 46.42
C PRO A 421 -3.93 -14.64 47.73
N PRO A 422 -4.40 -13.54 48.34
CA PRO A 422 -4.05 -13.22 49.72
C PRO A 422 -4.57 -14.29 50.69
N THR A 423 -3.88 -14.49 51.82
CA THR A 423 -4.32 -15.41 52.90
C THR A 423 -4.97 -14.66 54.05
N ASN A 424 -5.77 -15.39 54.82
CA ASN A 424 -6.39 -14.93 56.05
C ASN A 424 -5.80 -15.64 57.28
N ARG A 425 -6.00 -15.02 58.44
CA ARG A 425 -5.60 -15.55 59.74
C ARG A 425 -6.72 -15.33 60.77
N ILE A 426 -6.94 -16.32 61.63
CA ILE A 426 -7.85 -16.24 62.78
C ILE A 426 -7.22 -16.91 64.00
N GLY A 427 -7.38 -16.33 65.18
CA GLY A 427 -6.92 -16.89 66.44
C GLY A 427 -7.12 -15.91 67.58
N ASP A 428 -6.53 -16.23 68.73
CA ASP A 428 -6.05 -15.31 69.77
C ASP A 428 -5.66 -16.13 71.01
N PHE A 429 -6.58 -16.34 71.96
CA PHE A 429 -6.23 -16.82 73.29
C PHE A 429 -7.26 -17.78 73.92
N ALA A 430 -6.76 -18.77 74.67
CA ALA A 430 -7.55 -19.53 75.63
C ALA A 430 -6.93 -19.38 77.03
N TRP A 431 -7.75 -19.16 78.06
CA TRP A 431 -7.26 -18.97 79.43
C TRP A 431 -8.07 -19.73 80.47
N SER A 432 -7.48 -19.86 81.65
CA SER A 432 -8.17 -20.36 82.84
C SER A 432 -8.90 -19.18 83.49
N ASP A 433 -10.20 -19.11 83.29
CA ASP A 433 -11.07 -18.12 83.92
C ASP A 433 -11.36 -18.58 85.35
N THR A 434 -10.57 -18.07 86.28
CA THR A 434 -10.53 -18.52 87.67
C THR A 434 -11.70 -17.98 88.49
N ASN A 435 -12.31 -16.89 88.05
CA ASN A 435 -13.42 -16.25 88.73
C ASN A 435 -14.78 -16.47 88.03
N GLY A 436 -14.76 -17.02 86.81
CA GLY A 436 -15.91 -17.43 86.03
C GLY A 436 -16.68 -16.27 85.37
N ASN A 437 -16.07 -15.10 85.21
CA ASN A 437 -16.76 -13.90 84.74
C ASN A 437 -16.77 -13.72 83.21
N GLY A 438 -16.04 -14.56 82.46
CA GLY A 438 -15.95 -14.49 81.00
C GLY A 438 -15.02 -13.39 80.48
N LEU A 439 -14.22 -12.74 81.34
CA LEU A 439 -13.28 -11.69 80.97
C LEU A 439 -11.84 -12.15 81.17
N GLN A 440 -10.92 -11.65 80.35
CA GLN A 440 -9.48 -11.85 80.54
C GLN A 440 -8.96 -10.93 81.64
N ASP A 441 -8.93 -11.43 82.88
CA ASP A 441 -8.47 -10.66 84.04
C ASP A 441 -6.96 -10.76 84.27
N ALA A 442 -6.39 -9.72 84.89
CA ALA A 442 -4.99 -9.70 85.25
C ALA A 442 -4.66 -10.82 86.28
N GLY A 443 -3.73 -11.70 85.90
CA GLY A 443 -3.30 -12.82 86.74
C GLY A 443 -3.93 -14.16 86.37
N GLU A 444 -4.87 -14.18 85.42
CA GLU A 444 -5.41 -15.41 84.87
C GLU A 444 -4.42 -16.02 83.87
N PRO A 445 -4.01 -17.30 84.07
CA PRO A 445 -3.03 -17.92 83.20
C PRO A 445 -3.68 -18.39 81.90
N GLY A 446 -2.93 -18.31 80.80
CA GLY A 446 -3.28 -18.98 79.56
C GLY A 446 -3.42 -20.49 79.75
N LEU A 447 -4.34 -21.09 78.98
CA LEU A 447 -4.70 -22.49 79.10
C LEU A 447 -4.14 -23.28 77.91
N ALA A 448 -3.09 -24.04 78.18
CA ALA A 448 -2.47 -24.94 77.23
C ALA A 448 -3.29 -26.21 77.01
N GLY A 449 -3.16 -26.82 75.84
CA GLY A 449 -3.75 -28.13 75.55
C GLY A 449 -5.23 -28.10 75.15
N VAL A 450 -5.82 -26.91 74.95
CA VAL A 450 -7.18 -26.77 74.43
C VAL A 450 -7.16 -27.15 72.95
N LYS A 451 -8.03 -28.08 72.55
CA LYS A 451 -8.24 -28.40 71.14
C LYS A 451 -9.12 -27.32 70.52
N VAL A 452 -8.61 -26.64 69.51
CA VAL A 452 -9.34 -25.62 68.75
C VAL A 452 -9.59 -26.14 67.36
N THR A 453 -10.84 -26.10 66.89
CA THR A 453 -11.26 -26.69 65.61
C THR A 453 -12.10 -25.70 64.80
N LEU A 454 -11.78 -25.56 63.52
CA LEU A 454 -12.60 -24.82 62.56
C LEU A 454 -13.75 -25.70 62.03
N ASN A 455 -14.81 -25.06 61.54
CA ASN A 455 -15.94 -25.73 60.86
C ASN A 455 -15.55 -26.60 59.64
N ASN A 456 -14.38 -26.37 59.04
CA ASN A 456 -13.84 -27.22 57.97
C ASN A 456 -13.09 -28.46 58.49
N GLY A 457 -13.01 -28.65 59.82
CA GLY A 457 -12.35 -29.77 60.48
C GLY A 457 -10.87 -29.57 60.78
N THR A 458 -10.24 -28.48 60.32
CA THR A 458 -8.86 -28.16 60.67
C THR A 458 -8.76 -27.87 62.17
N SER A 459 -7.75 -28.43 62.85
CA SER A 459 -7.58 -28.24 64.30
C SER A 459 -6.14 -27.94 64.69
N VAL A 460 -5.99 -27.09 65.71
CA VAL A 460 -4.73 -26.81 66.41
C VAL A 460 -4.91 -27.04 67.91
N VAL A 461 -3.81 -26.99 68.66
CA VAL A 461 -3.82 -27.06 70.12
C VAL A 461 -3.17 -25.79 70.67
N THR A 462 -3.77 -25.20 71.70
CA THR A 462 -3.21 -23.99 72.32
C THR A 462 -1.83 -24.24 72.91
N GLY A 463 -0.95 -23.25 72.75
CA GLY A 463 0.41 -23.26 73.27
C GLY A 463 0.47 -23.18 74.80
N PRO A 464 1.69 -23.27 75.39
CA PRO A 464 1.90 -23.17 76.84
C PRO A 464 1.38 -21.88 77.47
N ASP A 465 1.29 -20.83 76.67
CA ASP A 465 0.77 -19.51 77.03
C ASP A 465 -0.72 -19.37 76.73
N GLY A 466 -1.41 -20.37 76.17
CA GLY A 466 -2.82 -20.29 75.79
C GLY A 466 -3.07 -19.77 74.37
N ALA A 467 -2.03 -19.33 73.64
CA ALA A 467 -2.20 -18.78 72.31
C ALA A 467 -2.51 -19.86 71.25
N TYR A 468 -3.31 -19.50 70.25
CA TYR A 468 -3.53 -20.34 69.06
C TYR A 468 -3.72 -19.48 67.80
N ALA A 469 -3.51 -20.09 66.63
CA ALA A 469 -3.78 -19.43 65.36
C ALA A 469 -4.01 -20.44 64.23
N PHE A 470 -4.90 -20.09 63.31
CA PHE A 470 -5.01 -20.66 61.98
C PHE A 470 -4.54 -19.62 60.97
N THR A 471 -3.55 -19.97 60.15
CA THR A 471 -2.99 -19.11 59.10
C THR A 471 -3.24 -19.74 57.73
N GLY A 472 -3.10 -18.97 56.66
CA GLY A 472 -3.22 -19.51 55.30
C GLY A 472 -4.66 -19.79 54.88
N LEU A 473 -5.64 -19.17 55.55
CA LEU A 473 -7.05 -19.40 55.27
C LEU A 473 -7.49 -18.67 53.99
N GLU A 474 -8.40 -19.28 53.24
CA GLU A 474 -9.05 -18.65 52.10
C GLU A 474 -10.13 -17.65 52.56
N ASP A 475 -10.71 -16.90 51.62
CA ASP A 475 -11.86 -16.03 51.91
C ASP A 475 -13.07 -16.90 52.23
N GLY A 476 -13.73 -16.61 53.35
CA GLY A 476 -14.83 -17.45 53.80
C GLY A 476 -15.30 -17.20 55.21
N SER A 477 -16.29 -18.00 55.60
CA SER A 477 -16.92 -17.99 56.91
C SER A 477 -16.34 -19.09 57.79
N TYR A 478 -15.67 -18.69 58.86
CA TYR A 478 -15.00 -19.61 59.79
C TYR A 478 -15.66 -19.57 61.16
N GLN A 479 -16.01 -20.74 61.68
CA GLN A 479 -16.47 -20.89 63.07
C GLN A 479 -15.39 -21.63 63.86
N VAL A 480 -15.01 -21.08 65.01
CA VAL A 480 -14.00 -21.64 65.90
C VAL A 480 -14.69 -22.33 67.06
N CYS A 481 -14.35 -23.59 67.31
CA CYS A 481 -14.88 -24.39 68.42
C CYS A 481 -13.75 -24.88 69.31
N PHE A 482 -13.96 -24.80 70.61
CA PHE A 482 -12.99 -25.11 71.65
C PHE A 482 -13.43 -26.34 72.45
N THR A 483 -12.48 -27.20 72.79
CA THR A 483 -12.73 -28.37 73.63
C THR A 483 -11.55 -28.60 74.56
N ALA A 484 -11.83 -28.70 75.87
CA ALA A 484 -10.85 -29.00 76.89
C ALA A 484 -11.42 -30.06 77.86
N ASP A 485 -10.63 -31.07 78.20
CA ASP A 485 -11.11 -32.19 79.02
C ASP A 485 -11.45 -31.74 80.43
N GLY A 486 -12.70 -31.99 80.85
CA GLY A 486 -13.18 -31.69 82.20
C GLY A 486 -13.36 -30.20 82.51
N LYS A 487 -13.32 -29.33 81.50
CA LYS A 487 -13.53 -27.88 81.60
C LYS A 487 -14.65 -27.44 80.66
N HIS A 488 -15.32 -26.34 81.01
CA HIS A 488 -16.37 -25.75 80.16
C HIS A 488 -16.10 -24.26 79.91
N PRO A 489 -16.47 -23.72 78.72
CA PRO A 489 -16.34 -22.30 78.46
C PRO A 489 -17.14 -21.46 79.45
N THR A 490 -16.61 -20.30 79.83
CA THR A 490 -17.30 -19.31 80.65
C THR A 490 -18.17 -18.40 79.79
N GLY A 491 -18.96 -17.52 80.42
CA GLY A 491 -20.00 -16.75 79.75
C GLY A 491 -19.47 -15.95 78.55
N LYS A 492 -20.16 -16.05 77.42
CA LYS A 492 -19.75 -15.38 76.17
C LYS A 492 -20.09 -13.88 76.16
N ASP A 493 -19.32 -13.10 75.42
CA ASP A 493 -19.51 -11.68 75.11
C ASP A 493 -19.66 -10.81 76.38
N ALA A 494 -18.85 -11.08 77.41
CA ALA A 494 -18.96 -10.45 78.72
C ALA A 494 -18.44 -9.00 78.74
N GLY A 495 -17.74 -8.53 77.69
CA GLY A 495 -17.05 -7.25 77.69
C GLY A 495 -16.53 -6.78 76.33
N ASP A 496 -15.23 -6.50 76.28
CA ASP A 496 -14.52 -6.03 75.09
C ASP A 496 -14.14 -7.24 74.24
N ASP A 497 -14.51 -7.26 72.95
CA ASP A 497 -14.32 -8.40 72.01
C ASP A 497 -12.87 -8.90 71.95
N ALA A 498 -11.89 -8.06 72.28
CA ALA A 498 -10.48 -8.46 72.34
C ALA A 498 -10.05 -9.10 73.68
N LYS A 499 -10.96 -9.22 74.65
CA LYS A 499 -10.67 -9.57 76.05
C LYS A 499 -11.81 -10.29 76.77
N ASP A 500 -12.79 -10.79 76.05
CA ASP A 500 -13.86 -11.60 76.61
C ASP A 500 -13.93 -12.96 75.92
N SER A 501 -14.70 -13.88 76.49
CA SER A 501 -14.89 -15.20 75.90
C SER A 501 -15.91 -15.11 74.77
N ASP A 502 -15.65 -15.68 73.60
CA ASP A 502 -16.62 -15.71 72.50
C ASP A 502 -17.39 -17.02 72.43
N ALA A 503 -16.85 -18.08 73.02
CA ALA A 503 -17.38 -19.42 72.89
C ALA A 503 -18.67 -19.57 73.72
N ASP A 504 -19.76 -19.99 73.07
CA ASP A 504 -21.00 -20.30 73.75
C ASP A 504 -20.80 -21.50 74.72
N PRO A 505 -21.09 -21.36 76.03
CA PRO A 505 -20.89 -22.41 77.02
C PRO A 505 -21.61 -23.74 76.73
N ALA A 506 -22.71 -23.72 75.98
CA ALA A 506 -23.46 -24.90 75.62
C ALA A 506 -22.88 -25.65 74.42
N THR A 507 -22.22 -24.93 73.50
CA THR A 507 -21.72 -25.53 72.24
C THR A 507 -20.20 -25.62 72.16
N GLY A 508 -19.48 -24.79 72.92
CA GLY A 508 -18.04 -24.62 72.81
C GLY A 508 -17.59 -23.80 71.60
N CYS A 509 -18.51 -23.22 70.83
CA CYS A 509 -18.19 -22.52 69.59
C CYS A 509 -18.48 -21.03 69.66
N ALA A 510 -17.60 -20.23 69.05
CA ALA A 510 -17.83 -18.82 68.81
C ALA A 510 -18.80 -18.60 67.64
N ASP A 511 -19.29 -17.36 67.48
CA ASP A 511 -20.01 -16.95 66.28
C ASP A 511 -19.11 -16.98 65.05
N ALA A 512 -19.70 -17.22 63.87
CA ALA A 512 -18.93 -17.34 62.63
C ALA A 512 -18.30 -16.00 62.22
N ARG A 513 -17.00 -15.99 61.96
CA ARG A 513 -16.23 -14.83 61.49
C ARG A 513 -16.09 -14.85 59.97
N GLN A 514 -16.36 -13.71 59.33
CA GLN A 514 -16.14 -13.53 57.89
C GLN A 514 -14.71 -13.01 57.67
N LEU A 515 -13.89 -13.80 56.99
CA LEU A 515 -12.55 -13.41 56.58
C LEU A 515 -12.51 -13.12 55.07
N GLY A 516 -11.78 -12.09 54.69
CA GLY A 516 -11.62 -11.69 53.31
C GLY A 516 -10.99 -10.32 53.17
N LYS A 517 -11.14 -9.70 52.00
CA LYS A 517 -10.50 -8.41 51.65
C LYS A 517 -10.57 -7.34 52.75
N ASP A 518 -11.71 -7.25 53.45
CA ASP A 518 -11.96 -6.21 54.45
C ASP A 518 -11.57 -6.63 55.88
N LYS A 519 -11.30 -7.92 56.12
CA LYS A 519 -10.87 -8.48 57.42
C LYS A 519 -9.98 -9.70 57.21
N ARG A 520 -8.69 -9.46 56.92
CA ARG A 520 -7.69 -10.50 56.64
C ARG A 520 -7.12 -11.17 57.88
N ASP A 521 -7.11 -10.47 59.02
CA ASP A 521 -6.60 -10.96 60.30
C ASP A 521 -7.66 -10.70 61.38
N ASP A 522 -8.04 -11.74 62.09
CA ASP A 522 -9.01 -11.71 63.18
C ASP A 522 -8.38 -12.31 64.44
N GLN A 523 -7.94 -11.43 65.34
CA GLN A 523 -7.24 -11.76 66.58
C GLN A 523 -8.10 -11.44 67.80
N THR A 524 -9.39 -11.75 67.74
CA THR A 524 -10.35 -11.50 68.82
C THR A 524 -11.25 -12.70 69.04
N VAL A 525 -10.72 -13.91 68.78
CA VAL A 525 -11.49 -15.14 69.01
C VAL A 525 -10.92 -15.90 70.18
N ASP A 526 -11.64 -15.83 71.28
CA ASP A 526 -11.13 -16.04 72.62
C ASP A 526 -12.02 -17.00 73.42
N VAL A 527 -11.44 -17.71 74.39
CA VAL A 527 -12.22 -18.55 75.31
C VAL A 527 -11.67 -18.65 76.73
N GLY A 528 -12.51 -18.29 77.70
CA GLY A 528 -12.26 -18.55 79.12
C GLY A 528 -12.80 -19.92 79.52
N PHE A 529 -12.05 -20.71 80.30
CA PHE A 529 -12.48 -22.00 80.82
C PHE A 529 -12.44 -22.07 82.35
N ALA A 530 -13.53 -22.54 82.95
CA ALA A 530 -13.62 -22.90 84.37
C ALA A 530 -13.30 -24.40 84.58
#